data_AF-A0A956F0N8-F1
#
_entry.id   AF-A0A956F0N8-F1
#
_cell.length_a   1.000
_cell.length_b   1.000
_cell.length_c   1.000
_cell.angle_alpha   90.00
_cell.angle_beta   90.00
_cell.angle_gamma   90.00
#
_symmetry.space_group_name_H-M   'P 1'
#
loop_
_entity.id
_entity.type
_entity.pdbx_description
1 polymer ?
#
loop_
_entity_poly.entity_id
_entity_poly.type
_entity_poly.pdbx_seq_one_letter_code
_entity_poly.pdbx_strand_id
1 'polypeptide(L)'
;MERWLGISWVLLGLLPIAGCGNDSVASPFTRDAGSDAADSGGDADADGDAGEDPDLGGPCIDDGQCDDAVPCTLDRCDSSLGRCRNTPDDSQCLDAVYCDGLEVCDRQLGCMEGEPVSCSDKDTCTIDACDEATLTCSHVPRDADSDGDPDQNCGGKDCNDTDPGVAGTLPEICGNGLDDNCNGDVDEAACEQVENDDCGDAQDMLMSGTYAFSTAGAARDHSASCTRVETVDVVGAIVVPGTEPLDVDVIGRSLSPLELAIAGQCGDASSELGCDASVPTQTGESVSRLW
;
A
#
# COMPACT_ATOMS: atom_id res chain seq x y z
N MET A 1 50.70 -19.40 9.20
CA MET A 1 51.11 -18.15 9.88
C MET A 1 50.11 -17.12 9.38
N GLU A 2 49.19 -16.53 10.12
CA GLU A 2 49.01 -16.31 11.56
C GLU A 2 47.51 -16.41 11.89
N ARG A 3 47.16 -16.93 13.07
CA ARG A 3 45.77 -17.07 13.55
C ARG A 3 45.40 -15.86 14.39
N TRP A 4 44.22 -15.29 14.19
CA TRP A 4 43.67 -14.26 15.07
C TRP A 4 42.58 -14.84 15.96
N LEU A 5 42.83 -14.82 17.27
CA LEU A 5 41.83 -15.01 18.33
C LEU A 5 41.15 -13.66 18.61
N GLY A 6 39.81 -13.65 18.65
CA GLY A 6 39.00 -12.56 19.18
C GLY A 6 38.01 -13.12 20.21
N ILE A 7 38.21 -12.74 21.47
CA ILE A 7 37.64 -13.35 22.67
C ILE A 7 36.18 -12.93 22.90
N SER A 8 35.34 -13.93 23.14
CA SER A 8 33.95 -13.82 23.59
C SER A 8 33.84 -13.09 24.94
N TRP A 9 32.99 -12.07 25.01
CA TRP A 9 32.50 -11.47 26.26
C TRP A 9 31.00 -11.75 26.36
N VAL A 10 30.63 -12.78 27.13
CA VAL A 10 29.24 -12.95 27.61
C VAL A 10 29.15 -12.23 28.95
N LEU A 11 28.60 -11.02 28.93
CA LEU A 11 28.15 -10.32 30.14
C LEU A 11 26.87 -10.99 30.63
N LEU A 12 27.01 -11.80 31.67
CA LEU A 12 25.92 -12.38 32.45
C LEU A 12 25.23 -11.26 33.25
N GLY A 13 24.24 -10.61 32.64
CA GLY A 13 23.34 -9.68 33.30
C GLY A 13 22.09 -10.41 33.83
N LEU A 14 21.99 -10.52 35.15
CA LEU A 14 20.78 -10.93 35.86
C LEU A 14 19.61 -9.99 35.51
N LEU A 15 18.63 -10.50 34.76
CA LEU A 15 17.30 -9.88 34.65
C LEU A 15 16.37 -10.49 35.71
N PRO A 16 15.75 -9.71 36.59
CA PRO A 16 14.67 -10.21 37.44
C PRO A 16 13.43 -10.47 36.58
N ILE A 17 12.88 -11.68 36.72
CA ILE A 17 11.56 -12.04 36.22
C ILE A 17 10.55 -11.21 37.02
N ALA A 18 10.10 -10.09 36.45
CA ALA A 18 8.88 -9.44 36.87
C ALA A 18 7.71 -10.24 36.29
N GLY A 19 6.85 -10.74 37.16
CA GLY A 19 5.71 -11.57 36.80
C GLY A 19 4.74 -10.84 35.87
N CYS A 20 4.04 -11.62 35.04
CA CYS A 20 2.86 -11.17 34.32
C CYS A 20 1.81 -10.72 35.35
N GLY A 21 1.73 -9.41 35.60
CA GLY A 21 0.55 -8.79 36.17
C GLY A 21 -0.54 -8.76 35.11
N ASN A 22 -1.76 -9.14 35.47
CA ASN A 22 -2.97 -8.95 34.67
C ASN A 22 -3.35 -7.46 34.62
N ASP A 23 -2.44 -6.60 34.16
CA ASP A 23 -2.75 -5.21 33.90
C ASP A 23 -3.42 -5.14 32.53
N SER A 24 -4.74 -5.16 32.59
CA SER A 24 -5.60 -4.79 31.48
C SER A 24 -5.21 -3.36 31.10
N VAL A 25 -4.39 -3.20 30.05
CA VAL A 25 -4.11 -1.89 29.48
C VAL A 25 -5.44 -1.35 28.98
N ALA A 26 -6.01 -0.42 29.75
CA ALA A 26 -7.24 0.23 29.38
C ALA A 26 -7.02 0.91 28.03
N SER A 27 -7.85 0.56 27.03
CA SER A 27 -7.84 1.26 25.76
C SER A 27 -7.96 2.78 26.01
N PRO A 28 -7.17 3.61 25.32
CA PRO A 28 -7.25 5.07 25.45
C PRO A 28 -8.57 5.65 24.91
N PHE A 29 -9.37 4.81 24.26
CA PHE A 29 -10.73 5.12 23.84
C PHE A 29 -11.70 4.74 24.97
N THR A 30 -12.17 5.74 25.70
CA THR A 30 -13.31 5.58 26.59
C THR A 30 -14.52 5.21 25.74
N ARG A 31 -15.02 3.98 25.87
CA ARG A 31 -16.34 3.62 25.37
C ARG A 31 -17.39 4.39 26.17
N ASP A 32 -17.77 5.56 25.67
CA ASP A 32 -18.96 6.26 26.11
C ASP A 32 -20.16 5.62 25.40
N ALA A 33 -20.69 4.56 26.01
CA ALA A 33 -22.04 4.12 25.74
C ALA A 33 -22.98 4.89 26.69
N GLY A 34 -23.09 6.20 26.45
CA GLY A 34 -24.06 7.07 27.07
C GLY A 34 -25.47 6.58 26.73
N SER A 35 -26.14 6.05 27.74
CA SER A 35 -27.57 5.75 27.73
C SER A 35 -28.22 6.64 28.78
N ASP A 36 -28.53 7.87 28.39
CA ASP A 36 -29.23 8.86 29.19
C ASP A 36 -30.47 9.36 28.43
N ALA A 37 -31.38 8.42 28.17
CA ALA A 37 -32.79 8.74 28.03
C ALA A 37 -33.42 8.77 29.43
N ALA A 38 -33.43 9.93 30.09
CA ALA A 38 -34.36 10.24 31.18
C ALA A 38 -34.49 11.75 31.41
N ASP A 39 -35.52 12.32 30.78
CA ASP A 39 -36.49 13.26 31.33
C ASP A 39 -35.98 14.23 32.43
N SER A 40 -35.77 15.48 32.02
CA SER A 40 -35.77 16.64 32.91
C SER A 40 -36.71 17.68 32.33
N GLY A 41 -37.99 17.54 32.66
CA GLY A 41 -38.94 18.65 32.64
C GLY A 41 -38.42 19.78 33.53
N GLY A 42 -38.02 20.86 32.88
CA GLY A 42 -37.71 22.15 33.49
C GLY A 42 -38.34 23.23 32.64
N ASP A 43 -39.51 23.69 33.05
CA ASP A 43 -40.08 24.97 32.63
C ASP A 43 -39.10 26.08 33.07
N ALA A 44 -38.33 26.60 32.12
CA ALA A 44 -37.60 27.84 32.23
C ALA A 44 -37.85 28.63 30.95
N ASP A 45 -38.79 29.57 31.07
CA ASP A 45 -38.89 30.82 30.32
C ASP A 45 -38.59 30.72 28.82
N ALA A 46 -39.65 30.47 28.06
CA ALA A 46 -39.77 30.93 26.69
C ALA A 46 -39.73 32.48 26.68
N ASP A 47 -38.54 33.05 26.85
CA ASP A 47 -38.22 34.29 26.16
C ASP A 47 -38.27 33.94 24.68
N GLY A 48 -39.37 34.34 24.04
CA GLY A 48 -39.51 34.29 22.60
C GLY A 48 -38.44 35.16 21.98
N ASP A 49 -37.29 34.56 21.72
CA ASP A 49 -36.32 35.13 20.82
C ASP A 49 -36.93 35.09 19.42
N ALA A 50 -37.39 36.26 19.03
CA ALA A 50 -38.03 36.50 17.76
C ALA A 50 -36.97 36.37 16.68
N GLY A 51 -36.82 35.17 16.11
CA GLY A 51 -36.13 34.90 14.86
C GLY A 51 -34.98 35.87 14.59
N GLU A 52 -33.88 35.73 15.34
CA GLU A 52 -32.64 36.36 14.96
C GLU A 52 -32.29 35.85 13.57
N ASP A 53 -32.62 36.65 12.55
CA ASP A 53 -32.12 36.48 11.21
C ASP A 53 -30.60 36.42 11.36
N PRO A 54 -30.01 35.23 11.21
CA PRO A 54 -28.62 35.04 11.56
C PRO A 54 -27.79 35.97 10.67
N ASP A 55 -28.29 36.32 9.47
CA ASP A 55 -27.61 37.14 8.47
C ASP A 55 -27.52 38.62 8.86
N LEU A 56 -28.17 39.05 9.94
CA LEU A 56 -28.15 40.45 10.37
C LEU A 56 -26.96 40.78 11.28
N GLY A 57 -26.09 41.65 10.78
CA GLY A 57 -24.97 42.24 11.50
C GLY A 57 -25.33 43.51 12.30
N GLY A 58 -24.29 44.30 12.57
CA GLY A 58 -24.38 45.58 13.30
C GLY A 58 -25.06 46.70 12.52
N PRO A 59 -25.26 47.88 13.13
CA PRO A 59 -25.86 49.02 12.45
C PRO A 59 -24.96 49.61 11.36
N CYS A 60 -25.54 50.10 10.27
CA CYS A 60 -24.82 50.66 9.12
C CYS A 60 -25.54 51.84 8.46
N ILE A 61 -24.78 52.60 7.68
CA ILE A 61 -25.26 53.70 6.81
C ILE A 61 -24.92 53.39 5.34
N ASP A 62 -23.81 52.71 5.08
CA ASP A 62 -23.40 52.22 3.75
C ASP A 62 -22.73 50.83 3.83
N ASP A 63 -22.57 50.19 2.65
CA ASP A 63 -22.01 48.83 2.52
C ASP A 63 -20.57 48.73 3.07
N GLY A 64 -19.78 49.81 3.04
CA GLY A 64 -18.38 49.80 3.49
C GLY A 64 -18.20 49.61 5.00
N GLN A 65 -19.30 49.65 5.75
CA GLN A 65 -19.33 49.43 7.20
C GLN A 65 -19.73 48.01 7.59
N CYS A 66 -20.03 47.15 6.62
CA CYS A 66 -20.56 45.81 6.85
C CYS A 66 -19.55 44.68 6.67
N ASP A 67 -18.32 44.98 6.27
CA ASP A 67 -17.23 44.00 6.13
C ASP A 67 -17.02 43.23 7.44
N ASP A 68 -17.38 41.95 7.44
CA ASP A 68 -17.21 41.05 8.58
C ASP A 68 -15.92 40.23 8.52
N ALA A 69 -15.06 40.54 7.54
CA ALA A 69 -13.81 39.86 7.25
C ALA A 69 -13.97 38.38 6.86
N VAL A 70 -15.17 37.94 6.47
CA VAL A 70 -15.43 36.62 5.90
C VAL A 70 -15.52 36.75 4.37
N PRO A 71 -14.54 36.27 3.59
CA PRO A 71 -14.49 36.57 2.15
C PRO A 71 -15.67 36.05 1.31
N CYS A 72 -16.36 35.03 1.80
CA CYS A 72 -17.46 34.38 1.08
C CYS A 72 -18.85 34.93 1.43
N THR A 73 -18.94 35.90 2.33
CA THR A 73 -20.19 36.60 2.63
C THR A 73 -20.36 37.83 1.73
N LEU A 74 -21.61 38.08 1.33
CA LEU A 74 -22.01 39.30 0.66
C LEU A 74 -22.45 40.32 1.70
N ASP A 75 -21.55 41.23 2.05
CA ASP A 75 -21.77 42.24 3.07
C ASP A 75 -22.43 43.50 2.50
N ARG A 76 -23.68 43.74 2.89
CA ARG A 76 -24.46 44.89 2.40
C ARG A 76 -25.24 45.57 3.51
N CYS A 77 -25.41 46.89 3.39
CA CYS A 77 -26.23 47.64 4.31
C CYS A 77 -27.71 47.64 3.86
N ASP A 78 -28.58 47.01 4.65
CA ASP A 78 -30.01 47.14 4.43
C ASP A 78 -30.49 48.50 4.95
N SER A 79 -30.62 49.46 4.04
CA SER A 79 -31.07 50.83 4.34
C SER A 79 -32.47 50.92 4.98
N SER A 80 -33.30 49.87 4.85
CA SER A 80 -34.63 49.82 5.45
C SER A 80 -34.59 49.38 6.92
N LEU A 81 -33.63 48.54 7.27
CA LEU A 81 -33.40 48.05 8.63
C LEU A 81 -32.32 48.84 9.38
N GLY A 82 -31.47 49.59 8.66
CA GLY A 82 -30.32 50.28 9.22
C GLY A 82 -29.27 49.32 9.79
N ARG A 83 -29.21 48.08 9.27
CA ARG A 83 -28.35 46.99 9.73
C ARG A 83 -27.65 46.31 8.56
N CYS A 84 -26.45 45.81 8.82
CA CYS A 84 -25.71 44.98 7.89
C CYS A 84 -26.42 43.67 7.67
N ARG A 85 -26.30 43.15 6.45
CA ARG A 85 -26.70 41.81 6.06
C ARG A 85 -25.48 41.13 5.43
N ASN A 86 -25.09 40.00 6.02
CA ASN A 86 -23.91 39.23 5.65
C ASN A 86 -24.38 37.86 5.17
N THR A 87 -24.85 37.82 3.92
CA THR A 87 -25.46 36.61 3.34
C THR A 87 -24.36 35.72 2.77
N PRO A 88 -24.25 34.44 3.18
CA PRO A 88 -23.33 33.47 2.57
C PRO A 88 -23.52 33.39 1.06
N ASP A 89 -22.43 33.27 0.33
CA ASP A 89 -22.43 32.92 -1.08
C ASP A 89 -21.40 31.81 -1.35
N ASP A 90 -21.89 30.57 -1.40
CA ASP A 90 -21.11 29.37 -1.68
C ASP A 90 -20.38 29.43 -3.04
N SER A 91 -20.84 30.27 -3.98
CA SER A 91 -20.14 30.43 -5.27
C SER A 91 -18.80 31.16 -5.16
N GLN A 92 -18.56 31.87 -4.04
CA GLN A 92 -17.23 32.40 -3.69
C GLN A 92 -16.30 31.33 -3.11
N CYS A 93 -16.90 30.21 -2.70
CA CYS A 93 -16.32 28.89 -2.40
C CYS A 93 -15.31 28.41 -3.44
N LEU A 94 -15.89 28.19 -4.63
CA LEU A 94 -15.47 27.18 -5.60
C LEU A 94 -13.97 27.14 -5.90
N ASP A 95 -13.32 26.06 -5.47
CA ASP A 95 -11.92 25.73 -5.68
C ASP A 95 -11.65 24.80 -6.89
N ALA A 96 -12.74 24.28 -7.47
CA ALA A 96 -12.76 23.35 -8.60
C ALA A 96 -12.18 21.96 -8.30
N VAL A 97 -12.16 21.55 -7.03
CA VAL A 97 -12.00 20.16 -6.61
C VAL A 97 -13.40 19.52 -6.57
N TYR A 98 -13.56 18.34 -7.16
CA TYR A 98 -14.89 17.72 -7.30
C TYR A 98 -15.20 16.74 -6.19
N CYS A 99 -14.21 15.97 -5.72
CA CYS A 99 -14.39 14.85 -4.82
C CYS A 99 -14.55 15.24 -3.36
N ASP A 100 -14.04 16.40 -2.92
CA ASP A 100 -14.31 16.99 -1.60
C ASP A 100 -15.67 17.71 -1.53
N GLY A 101 -16.39 17.76 -2.66
CA GLY A 101 -17.77 18.20 -2.73
C GLY A 101 -17.92 19.68 -3.04
N LEU A 102 -19.17 20.15 -2.97
CA LEU A 102 -19.44 21.58 -3.17
C LEU A 102 -19.14 22.33 -1.88
N GLU A 103 -18.16 23.23 -1.94
CA GLU A 103 -17.80 24.06 -0.80
C GLU A 103 -18.96 24.95 -0.34
N VAL A 104 -19.02 25.13 0.97
CA VAL A 104 -20.08 25.90 1.64
C VAL A 104 -19.44 27.06 2.38
N CYS A 105 -20.05 28.24 2.25
CA CYS A 105 -19.63 29.41 3.00
C CYS A 105 -20.17 29.34 4.43
N ASP A 106 -19.28 29.14 5.40
CA ASP A 106 -19.58 29.36 6.81
C ASP A 106 -19.37 30.82 7.18
N ARG A 107 -20.33 31.35 7.93
CA ARG A 107 -20.43 32.78 8.24
C ARG A 107 -19.47 33.27 9.31
N GLN A 108 -18.75 32.36 9.95
CA GLN A 108 -17.77 32.67 10.98
C GLN A 108 -16.39 32.15 10.60
N LEU A 109 -16.36 31.01 9.91
CA LEU A 109 -15.12 30.30 9.57
C LEU A 109 -14.68 30.54 8.13
N GLY A 110 -15.57 31.04 7.26
CA GLY A 110 -15.31 31.25 5.84
C GLY A 110 -15.58 30.00 5.02
N CYS A 111 -14.86 29.87 3.91
CA CYS A 111 -15.00 28.75 2.99
C CYS A 111 -14.62 27.43 3.67
N MET A 112 -15.52 26.46 3.62
CA MET A 112 -15.29 25.11 4.10
C MET A 112 -15.59 24.11 3.00
N GLU A 113 -14.82 23.02 2.99
CA GLU A 113 -15.08 21.85 2.15
C GLU A 113 -16.51 21.32 2.41
N GLY A 114 -17.13 20.83 1.33
CA GLY A 114 -18.49 20.29 1.37
C GLY A 114 -18.55 18.89 1.97
N GLU A 115 -19.72 18.25 1.81
CA GLU A 115 -19.80 16.80 1.99
C GLU A 115 -19.11 16.13 0.79
N PRO A 116 -18.10 15.26 1.03
CA PRO A 116 -17.39 14.59 -0.05
C PRO A 116 -18.32 13.80 -0.97
N VAL A 117 -17.97 13.72 -2.25
CA VAL A 117 -18.75 12.95 -3.23
C VAL A 117 -18.70 11.47 -2.89
N SER A 118 -19.83 10.93 -2.39
CA SER A 118 -19.98 9.51 -2.13
C SER A 118 -20.14 8.73 -3.43
N CYS A 119 -19.05 8.13 -3.89
CA CYS A 119 -19.03 7.24 -5.05
C CYS A 119 -19.42 5.79 -4.76
N SER A 120 -19.98 5.47 -3.58
CA SER A 120 -20.27 4.07 -3.30
C SER A 120 -21.44 3.52 -4.12
N ASP A 121 -21.25 2.40 -4.83
CA ASP A 121 -22.33 1.68 -5.53
C ASP A 121 -23.03 0.62 -4.65
N LYS A 122 -22.54 0.45 -3.40
CA LYS A 122 -22.99 -0.53 -2.40
C LYS A 122 -22.65 -1.98 -2.76
N ASP A 123 -21.85 -2.21 -3.79
CA ASP A 123 -21.24 -3.50 -4.04
C ASP A 123 -19.94 -3.61 -3.22
N THR A 124 -19.78 -4.71 -2.50
CA THR A 124 -18.54 -4.95 -1.73
C THR A 124 -17.40 -5.46 -2.61
N CYS A 125 -17.75 -5.88 -3.82
CA CYS A 125 -16.84 -6.44 -4.81
C CYS A 125 -16.24 -5.41 -5.76
N THR A 126 -16.54 -4.13 -5.55
CA THR A 126 -15.93 -3.02 -6.26
C THR A 126 -15.08 -2.19 -5.31
N ILE A 127 -14.02 -1.62 -5.86
CA ILE A 127 -13.28 -0.52 -5.27
C ILE A 127 -13.83 0.74 -5.91
N ASP A 128 -14.61 1.47 -5.11
CA ASP A 128 -15.26 2.71 -5.51
C ASP A 128 -14.31 3.88 -5.26
N ALA A 129 -14.05 4.67 -6.30
CA ALA A 129 -13.17 5.83 -6.21
C ALA A 129 -13.75 7.03 -6.96
N CYS A 130 -13.62 8.21 -6.34
CA CYS A 130 -13.88 9.47 -7.02
C CYS A 130 -12.64 9.87 -7.84
N ASP A 131 -12.84 10.11 -9.12
CA ASP A 131 -11.79 10.47 -10.08
C ASP A 131 -11.89 11.97 -10.40
N GLU A 132 -10.91 12.74 -9.92
CA GLU A 132 -10.80 14.19 -10.15
C GLU A 132 -10.47 14.56 -11.60
N ALA A 133 -9.75 13.69 -12.32
CA ALA A 133 -9.35 14.01 -13.69
C ALA A 133 -10.55 13.98 -14.64
N THR A 134 -11.52 13.11 -14.36
CA THR A 134 -12.74 12.94 -15.15
C THR A 134 -13.96 13.58 -14.51
N LEU A 135 -13.90 13.95 -13.22
CA LEU A 135 -15.02 14.44 -12.40
C LEU A 135 -16.15 13.40 -12.36
N THR A 136 -15.79 12.12 -12.18
CA THR A 136 -16.74 11.00 -12.17
C THR A 136 -16.42 9.98 -11.07
N CYS A 137 -17.40 9.11 -10.79
CA CYS A 137 -17.18 7.93 -9.95
C CYS A 137 -16.75 6.75 -10.83
N SER A 138 -15.70 6.07 -10.38
CA SER A 138 -15.25 4.80 -10.95
C SER A 138 -15.54 3.67 -9.97
N HIS A 139 -15.90 2.52 -10.52
CA HIS A 139 -16.23 1.29 -9.80
C HIS A 139 -15.47 0.17 -10.49
N VAL A 140 -14.33 -0.22 -9.92
CA VAL A 140 -13.48 -1.26 -10.51
C VAL A 140 -13.65 -2.54 -9.70
N PRO A 141 -13.77 -3.73 -10.32
CA PRO A 141 -13.75 -4.98 -9.57
C PRO A 141 -12.54 -5.02 -8.63
N ARG A 142 -12.77 -5.54 -7.42
CA ARG A 142 -11.69 -5.77 -6.48
C ARG A 142 -10.75 -6.84 -7.02
N ASP A 143 -9.47 -6.59 -6.82
CA ASP A 143 -8.34 -7.44 -7.16
C ASP A 143 -7.39 -7.33 -5.95
N ALA A 144 -7.39 -8.37 -5.11
CA ALA A 144 -6.81 -8.33 -3.77
C ALA A 144 -5.27 -8.37 -3.77
N ASP A 145 -4.66 -9.04 -4.73
CA ASP A 145 -3.21 -9.21 -4.84
C ASP A 145 -2.60 -8.46 -6.06
N SER A 146 -3.44 -7.78 -6.83
CA SER A 146 -3.09 -6.87 -7.93
C SER A 146 -2.50 -7.57 -9.17
N ASP A 147 -2.98 -8.77 -9.47
CA ASP A 147 -2.58 -9.54 -10.66
C ASP A 147 -3.45 -9.29 -11.91
N GLY A 148 -4.55 -8.57 -11.76
CA GLY A 148 -5.48 -8.22 -12.82
C GLY A 148 -6.67 -9.17 -13.01
N ASP A 149 -6.82 -10.20 -12.18
CA ASP A 149 -8.02 -11.03 -12.09
C ASP A 149 -8.86 -10.64 -10.86
N PRO A 150 -10.18 -10.41 -11.00
CA PRO A 150 -10.99 -10.06 -9.84
C PRO A 150 -11.10 -11.20 -8.83
N ASP A 151 -11.35 -10.84 -7.57
CA ASP A 151 -11.45 -11.81 -6.48
C ASP A 151 -12.46 -12.94 -6.78
N GLN A 152 -12.14 -14.20 -6.48
CA GLN A 152 -13.07 -15.33 -6.70
C GLN A 152 -14.37 -15.19 -5.93
N ASN A 153 -14.30 -14.67 -4.69
CA ASN A 153 -15.50 -14.44 -3.88
C ASN A 153 -16.45 -13.39 -4.50
N CYS A 154 -15.94 -12.61 -5.44
CA CYS A 154 -16.65 -11.60 -6.21
C CYS A 154 -17.03 -12.06 -7.62
N GLY A 155 -16.90 -13.36 -7.89
CA GLY A 155 -17.25 -13.96 -9.18
C GLY A 155 -16.17 -13.79 -10.24
N GLY A 156 -14.97 -13.32 -9.86
CA GLY A 156 -13.78 -13.43 -10.69
C GLY A 156 -13.23 -14.86 -10.69
N LYS A 157 -12.11 -15.06 -11.38
CA LYS A 157 -11.54 -16.40 -11.59
C LYS A 157 -10.31 -16.68 -10.74
N ASP A 158 -9.81 -15.69 -10.00
CA ASP A 158 -8.67 -15.83 -9.12
C ASP A 158 -8.95 -16.81 -7.98
N CYS A 159 -8.38 -18.01 -8.06
CA CYS A 159 -8.56 -19.06 -7.07
C CYS A 159 -7.67 -18.89 -5.83
N ASN A 160 -6.79 -17.88 -5.81
CA ASN A 160 -5.95 -17.53 -4.68
C ASN A 160 -5.69 -16.02 -4.63
N ASP A 161 -6.66 -15.27 -4.06
CA ASP A 161 -6.65 -13.82 -3.82
C ASP A 161 -5.49 -13.27 -2.91
N THR A 162 -4.41 -14.03 -2.74
CA THR A 162 -3.22 -13.66 -1.96
C THR A 162 -1.91 -13.94 -2.67
N ASP A 163 -1.94 -14.54 -3.86
CA ASP A 163 -0.78 -14.94 -4.63
C ASP A 163 -0.91 -14.49 -6.10
N PRO A 164 -0.24 -13.39 -6.48
CA PRO A 164 -0.32 -12.85 -7.84
C PRO A 164 0.19 -13.80 -8.94
N GLY A 165 0.80 -14.92 -8.56
CA GLY A 165 1.21 -15.98 -9.47
C GLY A 165 0.08 -16.94 -9.85
N VAL A 166 -1.11 -16.82 -9.24
CA VAL A 166 -2.24 -17.74 -9.38
C VAL A 166 -3.47 -16.96 -9.82
N ALA A 167 -3.72 -16.88 -11.13
CA ALA A 167 -4.80 -16.11 -11.71
C ALA A 167 -5.46 -16.85 -12.87
N GLY A 168 -6.77 -16.70 -13.05
CA GLY A 168 -7.52 -17.27 -14.17
C GLY A 168 -7.11 -16.78 -15.57
N THR A 169 -6.20 -15.82 -15.64
CA THR A 169 -5.62 -15.28 -16.88
C THR A 169 -4.19 -15.75 -17.14
N LEU A 170 -3.53 -16.37 -16.16
CA LEU A 170 -2.17 -16.88 -16.27
C LEU A 170 -2.17 -18.28 -16.93
N PRO A 171 -1.05 -18.68 -17.57
CA PRO A 171 -0.83 -20.06 -17.98
C PRO A 171 -0.47 -20.94 -16.78
N GLU A 172 -0.76 -22.24 -16.87
CA GLU A 172 -0.31 -23.19 -15.82
C GLU A 172 1.20 -23.30 -15.78
N ILE A 173 1.76 -23.44 -14.58
CA ILE A 173 3.16 -23.75 -14.38
C ILE A 173 3.31 -25.22 -13.99
N CYS A 174 4.23 -25.92 -14.64
CA CYS A 174 4.40 -27.35 -14.43
C CYS A 174 5.10 -27.67 -13.09
N GLY A 175 4.48 -28.50 -12.26
CA GLY A 175 5.15 -29.17 -11.14
C GLY A 175 5.28 -28.34 -9.87
N ASN A 176 4.59 -27.20 -9.79
CA ASN A 176 4.53 -26.37 -8.59
C ASN A 176 3.40 -26.81 -7.63
N GLY A 177 2.50 -27.70 -8.07
CA GLY A 177 1.40 -28.21 -7.25
C GLY A 177 0.25 -27.22 -7.05
N LEU A 178 0.17 -26.19 -7.88
CA LEU A 178 -0.88 -25.17 -7.88
C LEU A 178 -1.75 -25.28 -9.15
N ASP A 179 -2.91 -24.61 -9.11
CA ASP A 179 -3.81 -24.42 -10.25
C ASP A 179 -3.67 -22.95 -10.64
N ASP A 180 -2.56 -22.61 -11.32
CA ASP A 180 -2.14 -21.23 -11.56
C ASP A 180 -3.06 -20.50 -12.53
N ASN A 181 -3.80 -21.23 -13.37
CA ASN A 181 -4.79 -20.71 -14.30
C ASN A 181 -6.24 -20.86 -13.79
N CYS A 182 -6.41 -21.37 -12.58
CA CYS A 182 -7.68 -21.49 -11.87
C CYS A 182 -8.80 -22.17 -12.67
N ASN A 183 -8.47 -23.21 -13.44
CA ASN A 183 -9.47 -23.98 -14.19
C ASN A 183 -9.94 -25.25 -13.47
N GLY A 184 -9.36 -25.56 -12.32
CA GLY A 184 -9.72 -26.66 -11.45
C GLY A 184 -8.84 -27.91 -11.59
N ASP A 185 -7.85 -27.91 -12.48
CA ASP A 185 -6.89 -29.00 -12.67
C ASP A 185 -5.47 -28.53 -12.29
N VAL A 186 -4.90 -29.17 -11.26
CA VAL A 186 -3.52 -28.90 -10.80
C VAL A 186 -2.49 -29.58 -11.72
N ASP A 187 -1.43 -28.86 -12.10
CA ASP A 187 -0.30 -29.34 -12.91
C ASP A 187 -0.74 -30.05 -14.22
N GLU A 188 -1.47 -29.35 -15.07
CA GLU A 188 -1.96 -29.91 -16.33
C GLU A 188 -0.85 -30.36 -17.29
N ALA A 189 -1.16 -31.29 -18.21
CA ALA A 189 -0.20 -31.68 -19.25
C ALA A 189 0.13 -30.56 -20.26
N ALA A 190 -0.66 -29.48 -20.28
CA ALA A 190 -0.50 -28.32 -21.15
C ALA A 190 -0.07 -27.07 -20.35
N CYS A 191 0.95 -27.23 -19.50
CA CYS A 191 1.56 -26.17 -18.70
C CYS A 191 2.86 -25.63 -19.35
N GLU A 192 3.26 -24.44 -18.92
CA GLU A 192 4.54 -23.83 -19.21
C GLU A 192 5.58 -24.32 -18.19
N GLN A 193 6.77 -24.69 -18.70
CA GLN A 193 7.91 -24.96 -17.83
C GLN A 193 8.48 -23.62 -17.38
N VAL A 194 8.82 -23.50 -16.10
CA VAL A 194 9.52 -22.33 -15.59
C VAL A 194 10.86 -22.24 -16.32
N GLU A 195 11.17 -21.08 -16.90
CA GLU A 195 12.46 -20.90 -17.57
C GLU A 195 13.56 -20.62 -16.54
N ASN A 196 14.68 -21.32 -16.72
CA ASN A 196 15.90 -21.19 -15.92
C ASN A 196 15.70 -21.66 -14.47
N ASP A 197 14.85 -22.66 -14.27
CA ASP A 197 14.59 -23.25 -12.95
C ASP A 197 15.65 -24.30 -12.61
N ASP A 198 15.99 -25.13 -13.59
CA ASP A 198 16.93 -26.23 -13.45
C ASP A 198 18.29 -25.92 -14.09
N CYS A 199 19.28 -26.74 -13.75
CA CYS A 199 20.54 -26.79 -14.49
C CYS A 199 20.40 -27.13 -15.98
N GLY A 200 19.29 -27.74 -16.39
CA GLY A 200 19.05 -28.21 -17.76
C GLY A 200 18.60 -27.11 -18.72
N ASP A 201 17.97 -26.07 -18.20
CA ASP A 201 17.37 -24.95 -18.93
C ASP A 201 17.92 -23.59 -18.46
N ALA A 202 19.01 -23.60 -17.67
CA ALA A 202 19.72 -22.42 -17.21
C ALA A 202 20.03 -21.38 -18.31
N GLN A 203 19.94 -20.09 -17.95
CA GLN A 203 20.18 -19.01 -18.89
C GLN A 203 21.67 -18.85 -19.21
N ASP A 204 22.04 -19.04 -20.48
CA ASP A 204 23.43 -18.85 -20.94
C ASP A 204 23.84 -17.35 -20.96
N MET A 205 24.74 -16.98 -20.05
CA MET A 205 25.36 -15.66 -19.99
C MET A 205 26.67 -15.62 -20.81
N LEU A 206 26.53 -15.49 -22.13
CA LEU A 206 27.65 -15.55 -23.08
C LEU A 206 28.50 -14.27 -23.14
N MET A 207 28.00 -13.15 -22.64
CA MET A 207 28.65 -11.83 -22.71
C MET A 207 28.38 -11.04 -21.43
N SER A 208 29.15 -9.98 -21.18
CA SER A 208 28.82 -9.05 -20.11
C SER A 208 27.54 -8.27 -20.44
N GLY A 209 26.63 -8.19 -19.47
CA GLY A 209 25.34 -7.54 -19.66
C GLY A 209 24.40 -7.76 -18.48
N THR A 210 23.17 -7.28 -18.64
CA THR A 210 22.08 -7.54 -17.69
C THR A 210 21.20 -8.65 -18.25
N TYR A 211 20.95 -9.64 -17.40
CA TYR A 211 20.10 -10.79 -17.68
C TYR A 211 18.92 -10.75 -16.70
N ALA A 212 17.72 -11.02 -17.21
CA ALA A 212 16.49 -10.97 -16.42
C ALA A 212 16.04 -12.40 -16.13
N PHE A 213 15.67 -12.64 -14.86
CA PHE A 213 15.13 -13.91 -14.39
C PHE A 213 13.76 -13.65 -13.77
N SER A 214 12.84 -14.60 -13.96
CA SER A 214 11.59 -14.66 -13.23
C SER A 214 11.71 -15.76 -12.19
N THR A 215 11.26 -15.50 -10.96
CA THR A 215 11.15 -16.53 -9.91
C THR A 215 9.72 -17.04 -9.76
N ALA A 216 8.81 -16.59 -10.63
CA ALA A 216 7.42 -17.02 -10.60
C ALA A 216 7.31 -18.51 -10.92
N GLY A 217 6.71 -19.28 -10.02
CA GLY A 217 6.54 -20.72 -10.12
C GLY A 217 7.81 -21.57 -10.00
N ALA A 218 8.98 -20.95 -9.83
CA ALA A 218 10.24 -21.66 -9.71
C ALA A 218 10.30 -22.60 -8.50
N ALA A 219 11.00 -23.72 -8.66
CA ALA A 219 11.24 -24.68 -7.61
C ALA A 219 12.16 -24.12 -6.52
N ARG A 220 12.25 -24.88 -5.42
CA ARG A 220 13.13 -24.60 -4.27
C ARG A 220 14.15 -25.72 -4.12
N ASP A 221 14.94 -25.97 -5.14
CA ASP A 221 15.80 -27.14 -5.24
C ASP A 221 17.28 -26.83 -5.47
N HIS A 222 17.65 -25.55 -5.59
CA HIS A 222 19.03 -25.10 -5.50
C HIS A 222 19.30 -24.28 -4.24
N SER A 223 19.83 -24.98 -3.22
CA SER A 223 20.29 -24.36 -1.98
C SER A 223 21.67 -23.71 -2.13
N ALA A 224 21.87 -22.55 -1.48
CA ALA A 224 23.19 -21.95 -1.31
C ALA A 224 23.61 -21.89 0.16
N SER A 225 24.92 -21.79 0.43
CA SER A 225 25.44 -21.79 1.81
C SER A 225 25.05 -20.57 2.64
N CYS A 226 24.73 -19.47 1.96
CA CYS A 226 24.26 -18.23 2.58
C CYS A 226 22.74 -18.06 2.59
N THR A 227 21.99 -19.05 2.06
CA THR A 227 20.53 -19.08 2.09
C THR A 227 20.03 -19.07 3.53
N ARG A 228 19.26 -18.03 3.90
CA ARG A 228 18.71 -17.89 5.26
C ARG A 228 17.24 -18.30 5.35
N VAL A 229 16.58 -18.46 4.22
CA VAL A 229 15.16 -18.81 4.09
C VAL A 229 15.04 -19.77 2.89
N GLU A 230 14.16 -20.77 2.95
CA GLU A 230 13.84 -21.58 1.76
C GLU A 230 13.11 -20.68 0.75
N THR A 231 13.86 -20.04 -0.15
CA THR A 231 13.34 -19.23 -1.24
C THR A 231 13.28 -20.07 -2.51
N VAL A 232 12.47 -19.62 -3.47
CA VAL A 232 12.56 -20.09 -4.85
C VAL A 232 13.89 -19.66 -5.47
N ASP A 233 14.37 -20.43 -6.42
CA ASP A 233 15.69 -20.23 -7.03
C ASP A 233 15.63 -20.28 -8.55
N VAL A 234 16.68 -19.76 -9.19
CA VAL A 234 16.82 -19.72 -10.65
C VAL A 234 18.29 -19.84 -11.01
N VAL A 235 18.56 -20.43 -12.18
CA VAL A 235 19.90 -20.82 -12.59
C VAL A 235 20.37 -20.04 -13.81
N GLY A 236 21.51 -19.37 -13.67
CA GLY A 236 22.25 -18.78 -14.77
C GLY A 236 23.55 -19.54 -15.05
N ALA A 237 23.82 -19.85 -16.32
CA ALA A 237 25.06 -20.47 -16.76
C ALA A 237 26.05 -19.38 -17.24
N ILE A 238 27.06 -19.09 -16.42
CA ILE A 238 28.13 -18.15 -16.80
C ILE A 238 29.09 -18.83 -17.78
N VAL A 239 29.08 -18.39 -19.04
CA VAL A 239 29.95 -18.96 -20.08
C VAL A 239 31.10 -18.00 -20.34
N VAL A 240 32.27 -18.32 -19.78
CA VAL A 240 33.47 -17.50 -19.94
C VAL A 240 34.06 -17.70 -21.36
N PRO A 241 34.14 -16.65 -22.20
CA PRO A 241 34.63 -16.79 -23.56
C PRO A 241 36.17 -16.90 -23.59
N GLY A 242 36.68 -17.97 -24.20
CA GLY A 242 38.11 -18.15 -24.45
C GLY A 242 38.81 -19.06 -23.43
N THR A 243 40.14 -19.12 -23.50
CA THR A 243 40.98 -19.97 -22.64
C THR A 243 41.86 -19.18 -21.67
N GLU A 244 41.75 -17.85 -21.69
CA GLU A 244 42.49 -16.99 -20.76
C GLU A 244 41.70 -16.82 -19.46
N PRO A 245 42.37 -16.77 -18.29
CA PRO A 245 41.69 -16.47 -17.03
C PRO A 245 41.02 -15.08 -17.09
N LEU A 246 39.76 -15.02 -16.68
CA LEU A 246 38.97 -13.79 -16.61
C LEU A 246 38.38 -13.65 -15.21
N ASP A 247 38.40 -12.44 -14.67
CA ASP A 247 37.69 -12.10 -13.44
C ASP A 247 36.21 -11.87 -13.77
N VAL A 248 35.32 -12.51 -13.02
CA VAL A 248 33.86 -12.44 -13.24
C VAL A 248 33.22 -11.70 -12.07
N ASP A 249 32.54 -10.59 -12.38
CA ASP A 249 31.83 -9.77 -11.40
C ASP A 249 30.32 -9.91 -11.63
N VAL A 250 29.61 -10.50 -10.66
CA VAL A 250 28.17 -10.79 -10.75
C VAL A 250 27.43 -9.94 -9.74
N ILE A 251 26.38 -9.25 -10.19
CA ILE A 251 25.55 -8.39 -9.34
C ILE A 251 24.09 -8.82 -9.49
N GLY A 252 23.50 -9.31 -8.41
CA GLY A 252 22.07 -9.61 -8.32
C GLY A 252 21.29 -8.41 -7.80
N ARG A 253 20.12 -8.14 -8.37
CA ARG A 253 19.20 -7.07 -7.95
C ARG A 253 17.77 -7.57 -7.95
N SER A 254 17.00 -7.25 -6.90
CA SER A 254 15.56 -7.56 -6.87
C SER A 254 14.81 -6.62 -5.91
N LEU A 255 13.47 -6.66 -5.95
CA LEU A 255 12.62 -5.91 -5.01
C LEU A 255 12.48 -6.60 -3.64
N SER A 256 12.80 -7.88 -3.57
CA SER A 256 12.77 -8.69 -2.36
C SER A 256 14.20 -9.02 -1.90
N PRO A 257 14.41 -9.53 -0.68
CA PRO A 257 15.69 -10.12 -0.32
C PRO A 257 16.04 -11.24 -1.31
N LEU A 258 17.27 -11.21 -1.83
CA LEU A 258 17.84 -12.26 -2.67
C LEU A 258 19.17 -12.76 -2.10
N GLU A 259 19.51 -13.99 -2.42
CA GLU A 259 20.82 -14.59 -2.20
C GLU A 259 21.47 -14.92 -3.55
N LEU A 260 22.75 -14.56 -3.69
CA LEU A 260 23.51 -14.85 -4.90
C LEU A 260 24.60 -15.85 -4.57
N ALA A 261 24.65 -16.95 -5.32
CA ALA A 261 25.66 -17.99 -5.17
C ALA A 261 26.28 -18.35 -6.53
N ILE A 262 27.57 -18.64 -6.52
CA ILE A 262 28.31 -19.14 -7.69
C ILE A 262 28.87 -20.51 -7.34
N ALA A 263 28.60 -21.49 -8.17
CA ALA A 263 29.10 -22.86 -8.03
C ALA A 263 29.87 -23.32 -9.27
N GLY A 264 30.87 -24.16 -9.07
CA GLY A 264 31.65 -24.76 -10.16
C GLY A 264 30.88 -25.84 -10.93
N GLN A 265 29.87 -26.44 -10.32
CA GLN A 265 28.94 -27.37 -10.92
C GLN A 265 27.52 -27.01 -10.47
N CYS A 266 26.62 -26.84 -11.44
CA CYS A 266 25.23 -26.53 -11.13
C CYS A 266 24.58 -27.65 -10.30
N GLY A 267 23.77 -27.27 -9.31
CA GLY A 267 23.08 -28.18 -8.39
C GLY A 267 23.97 -28.89 -7.37
N ASP A 268 25.29 -28.66 -7.38
CA ASP A 268 26.22 -29.22 -6.39
C ASP A 268 26.70 -28.14 -5.41
N ALA A 269 26.04 -28.07 -4.25
CA ALA A 269 26.40 -27.16 -3.16
C ALA A 269 27.85 -27.35 -2.65
N SER A 270 28.46 -28.51 -2.87
CA SER A 270 29.86 -28.74 -2.48
C SER A 270 30.87 -28.06 -3.41
N SER A 271 30.42 -27.66 -4.60
CA SER A 271 31.21 -26.94 -5.60
C SER A 271 31.07 -25.41 -5.51
N GLU A 272 30.38 -24.92 -4.48
CA GLU A 272 30.18 -23.49 -4.25
C GLU A 272 31.52 -22.74 -4.11
N LEU A 273 31.70 -21.70 -4.93
CA LEU A 273 32.86 -20.82 -4.97
C LEU A 273 32.66 -19.58 -4.10
N GLY A 274 31.42 -19.13 -3.97
CA GLY A 274 31.05 -17.99 -3.14
C GLY A 274 29.54 -17.83 -3.05
N CYS A 275 29.09 -17.21 -1.94
CA CYS A 275 27.70 -16.88 -1.70
C CYS A 275 27.65 -15.55 -0.93
N ASP A 276 26.75 -14.66 -1.32
CA ASP A 276 26.51 -13.41 -0.61
C ASP A 276 25.01 -13.07 -0.54
N ALA A 277 24.57 -12.67 0.64
CA ALA A 277 23.20 -12.26 0.89
C ALA A 277 23.03 -10.78 0.58
N SER A 278 21.91 -10.42 -0.03
CA SER A 278 21.67 -9.04 -0.43
C SER A 278 21.52 -8.06 0.74
N VAL A 279 21.81 -6.80 0.44
CA VAL A 279 21.63 -5.66 1.34
C VAL A 279 20.57 -4.72 0.74
N PRO A 280 19.62 -4.22 1.54
CA PRO A 280 18.62 -3.28 1.07
C PRO A 280 19.25 -1.92 0.75
N THR A 281 18.75 -1.28 -0.31
CA THR A 281 19.17 0.02 -0.79
C THR A 281 18.20 1.12 -0.33
N GLN A 282 18.61 2.39 -0.46
CA GLN A 282 17.75 3.53 -0.11
C GLN A 282 16.50 3.64 -1.00
N THR A 283 16.50 2.99 -2.17
CA THR A 283 15.38 2.97 -3.12
C THR A 283 14.43 1.80 -2.90
N GLY A 284 14.66 0.95 -1.89
CA GLY A 284 13.83 -0.22 -1.58
C GLY A 284 14.23 -1.51 -2.31
N GLU A 285 15.17 -1.45 -3.26
CA GLU A 285 15.72 -2.65 -3.91
C GLU A 285 16.72 -3.37 -2.98
N SER A 286 16.92 -4.67 -3.18
CA SER A 286 18.00 -5.45 -2.56
C SER A 286 19.08 -5.78 -3.58
N VAL A 287 20.35 -5.70 -3.18
CA VAL A 287 21.50 -5.94 -4.06
C VAL A 287 22.51 -6.88 -3.41
N SER A 288 22.99 -7.88 -4.17
CA SER A 288 24.11 -8.77 -3.79
C SER A 288 25.20 -8.75 -4.87
N ARG A 289 26.46 -9.00 -4.51
CA ARG A 289 27.59 -8.98 -5.45
C ARG A 289 28.67 -10.01 -5.11
N LEU A 290 29.14 -10.74 -6.12
CA LEU A 290 30.27 -11.68 -6.04
C LEU A 290 31.32 -11.35 -7.10
N TRP A 291 32.61 -11.53 -6.77
CA TRP A 291 33.76 -11.31 -7.65
C TRP A 291 34.89 -12.32 -7.39
#